data_AF-A0A1M5WBS2-F1
#
_entry.id   AF-A0A1M5WBS2-F1
#
_cell.length_a   1.000
_cell.length_b   1.000
_cell.length_c   1.000
_cell.angle_alpha   90.00
_cell.angle_beta   90.00
_cell.angle_gamma   90.00
#
_symmetry.space_group_name_H-M   'P 1'
#
loop_
_entity.id
_entity.type
_entity.pdbx_description
1 polymer ?
#
loop_
_entity_poly.entity_id
_entity_poly.type
_entity_poly.pdbx_seq_one_letter_code
_entity_poly.pdbx_strand_id
1 'polypeptide(L)'
;VDESYTSKVSSLTEDIKIMQKLLQYNLDLTNALNGKRVKRGLFKDKVVNKIINADLNGARNICILGSKKAQQKYKAGGENRWLNFKLCNPIKVGSDFELCRLIAS
;
A
#
# COMPACT_ATOMS: atom_id res chain seq x y z
N VAL A 1 9.42 11.70 -6.40
CA VAL A 1 8.68 11.36 -5.16
C VAL A 1 9.71 10.80 -4.20
N ASP A 2 9.80 11.27 -2.96
CA ASP A 2 10.64 10.58 -1.98
C ASP A 2 9.97 9.24 -1.64
N GLU A 3 10.65 8.14 -1.96
CA GLU A 3 10.12 6.78 -1.78
C GLU A 3 10.55 6.15 -0.45
N SER A 4 11.22 6.92 0.41
CA SER A 4 11.60 6.49 1.74
C SER A 4 10.38 5.96 2.50
N TYR A 5 10.56 4.80 3.13
CA TYR A 5 9.55 4.08 3.92
C TYR A 5 8.31 3.55 3.17
N THR A 6 8.18 3.76 1.85
CA THR A 6 7.03 3.28 1.07
C THR A 6 6.80 1.77 1.18
N SER A 7 7.85 0.97 1.28
CA SER A 7 7.77 -0.49 1.47
C SER A 7 7.64 -0.93 2.94
N LYS A 8 7.88 -0.01 3.88
CA LYS A 8 7.97 -0.28 5.32
C LYS A 8 6.66 0.04 6.06
N VAL A 9 5.87 0.95 5.52
CA VAL A 9 4.62 1.40 6.15
C VAL A 9 3.40 0.80 5.49
N SER A 10 2.29 0.75 6.21
CA SER A 10 1.06 0.27 5.61
C SER A 10 0.46 1.30 4.66
N SER A 11 0.11 0.84 3.48
CA SER A 11 -0.71 1.60 2.56
C SER A 11 -2.17 1.64 3.02
N LEU A 12 -2.71 0.59 3.65
CA LEU A 12 -4.14 0.54 4.01
C LEU A 12 -4.54 1.63 5.01
N THR A 13 -3.68 1.94 5.98
CA THR A 13 -3.87 3.05 6.94
C THR A 13 -3.26 4.38 6.48
N GLU A 14 -2.63 4.42 5.30
CA GLU A 14 -1.96 5.61 4.75
C GLU A 14 -0.88 6.22 5.66
N ASP A 15 -0.23 5.38 6.47
CA ASP A 15 0.84 5.76 7.40
C ASP A 15 1.96 6.56 6.70
N ILE A 16 2.15 6.37 5.39
CA ILE A 16 3.16 7.08 4.59
C ILE A 16 3.03 8.60 4.68
N LYS A 17 1.81 9.14 4.81
CA LYS A 17 1.60 10.59 4.96
C LYS A 17 2.11 11.11 6.30
N ILE A 18 1.91 10.33 7.36
CA ILE A 18 2.36 10.67 8.70
C ILE A 18 3.88 10.57 8.75
N MET A 19 4.44 9.49 8.21
CA MET A 19 5.89 9.28 8.13
C MET A 19 6.62 10.39 7.40
N GLN A 20 6.11 10.83 6.25
CA GLN A 20 6.73 11.93 5.49
C GLN A 20 6.73 13.26 6.25
N LYS A 21 5.78 13.47 7.18
CA LYS A 21 5.83 14.61 8.11
C LYS A 21 6.85 14.38 9.22
N LEU A 22 6.85 13.19 9.84
CA LEU A 22 7.73 12.88 10.97
C LEU A 22 9.21 12.86 10.58
N LEU A 23 9.54 12.47 9.34
CA LEU A 23 10.91 12.50 8.81
C LEU A 23 11.51 13.91 8.78
N GLN A 24 10.68 14.95 8.64
CA GLN A 24 11.13 16.34 8.69
C GLN A 24 11.64 16.74 10.08
N TYR A 25 11.29 15.97 11.12
CA TYR A 25 11.68 16.22 12.51
C TYR A 25 12.83 15.32 13.00
N ASN A 26 13.48 14.55 12.12
CA ASN A 26 14.59 13.64 12.46
C ASN A 26 14.28 12.66 13.63
N LEU A 27 13.02 12.26 13.77
CA LEU A 27 12.59 11.31 14.80
C LEU A 27 12.98 9.87 14.43
N ASP A 28 13.32 9.05 15.43
CA ASP A 28 13.45 7.60 15.26
C ASP A 28 12.05 6.98 15.14
N LEU A 29 11.75 6.46 13.95
CA LEU A 29 10.44 5.92 13.59
C LEU A 29 10.42 4.40 13.51
N THR A 30 11.45 3.73 14.04
CA THR A 30 11.62 2.27 13.98
C THR A 30 10.40 1.50 14.49
N ASN A 31 9.65 2.06 15.45
CA ASN A 31 8.45 1.44 16.05
C ASN A 31 7.12 2.10 15.66
N ALA A 32 7.13 3.18 14.87
CA ALA A 32 5.94 3.97 14.56
C ALA A 32 5.05 3.35 13.46
N LEU A 33 5.44 2.20 12.92
CA LEU A 33 4.84 1.63 11.70
C LEU A 33 3.74 0.63 12.06
N ASN A 34 2.51 0.92 11.64
CA ASN A 34 1.35 0.03 11.84
C ASN A 34 1.39 -1.22 10.94
N GLY A 35 2.52 -1.54 10.34
CA GLY A 35 2.68 -2.73 9.52
C GLY A 35 4.09 -3.29 9.56
N LYS A 36 4.22 -4.53 9.08
CA LYS A 36 5.52 -5.20 8.97
C LYS A 36 5.53 -6.14 7.77
N ARG A 37 6.70 -6.27 7.16
CA ARG A 37 6.95 -7.34 6.21
C ARG A 37 6.90 -8.67 6.96
N VAL A 38 6.12 -9.63 6.45
CA VAL A 38 5.99 -10.96 7.09
C VAL A 38 7.01 -11.92 6.50
N LYS A 39 7.05 -11.99 5.17
CA LYS A 39 8.02 -12.75 4.37
C LYS A 39 8.12 -12.10 3.00
N ARG A 40 9.00 -12.60 2.13
CA ARG A 40 9.11 -12.11 0.74
C ARG A 40 7.72 -12.12 0.09
N GLY A 41 7.36 -10.99 -0.52
CA GLY A 41 6.07 -10.81 -1.19
C GLY A 41 4.87 -10.52 -0.29
N LEU A 42 4.97 -10.57 1.04
CA LEU A 42 3.84 -10.32 1.95
C LEU A 42 4.12 -9.22 2.98
N PHE A 43 3.13 -8.35 3.16
CA PHE A 43 3.10 -7.28 4.15
C PHE A 43 1.85 -7.41 5.01
N LYS A 44 1.99 -7.32 6.34
CA LYS A 44 0.86 -7.32 7.28
C LYS A 44 0.65 -5.93 7.84
N ASP A 45 -0.55 -5.41 7.65
CA ASP A 45 -1.10 -4.30 8.41
C ASP A 45 -1.59 -4.83 9.76
N LYS A 46 -1.17 -4.20 10.87
CA LYS A 46 -1.52 -4.58 12.23
C LYS A 46 -2.83 -3.95 12.71
N VAL A 47 -3.21 -2.79 12.17
CA VAL A 47 -4.43 -2.04 12.55
C VAL A 47 -5.65 -2.62 11.86
N VAL A 48 -5.59 -2.78 10.53
CA VAL A 48 -6.63 -3.45 9.73
C VAL A 48 -6.54 -4.97 9.85
N ASN A 49 -5.43 -5.49 10.41
CA ASN A 49 -5.15 -6.92 10.58
C ASN A 49 -5.27 -7.72 9.26
N LYS A 50 -4.78 -7.16 8.15
CA LYS A 50 -4.79 -7.80 6.82
C LYS A 50 -3.39 -8.01 6.27
N ILE A 51 -3.27 -9.04 5.45
CA ILE A 51 -2.05 -9.33 4.68
C ILE A 51 -2.31 -8.94 3.23
N ILE A 52 -1.38 -8.18 2.65
CA ILE A 52 -1.38 -7.76 1.25
C ILE A 52 -0.05 -8.10 0.59
N ASN A 53 -0.02 -8.08 -0.74
CA ASN A 53 1.24 -8.21 -1.47
C ASN A 53 2.17 -7.02 -1.15
N ALA A 54 3.42 -7.30 -0.83
CA ALA A 54 4.38 -6.27 -0.40
C ALA A 54 4.72 -5.26 -1.50
N ASP A 55 4.73 -5.68 -2.76
CA ASP A 55 5.01 -4.82 -3.91
C ASP A 55 3.80 -3.92 -4.19
N LEU A 56 2.58 -4.46 -4.08
CA LEU A 56 1.35 -3.65 -4.14
C LEU A 56 1.26 -2.64 -2.99
N ASN A 57 1.71 -3.00 -1.78
CA ASN A 57 1.81 -2.07 -0.66
C ASN A 57 2.72 -0.87 -1.00
N GLY A 58 3.93 -1.16 -1.47
CA GLY A 58 4.89 -0.13 -1.88
C GLY A 58 4.38 0.74 -3.01
N ALA A 59 3.89 0.13 -4.09
CA ALA A 59 3.34 0.82 -5.25
C ALA A 59 2.19 1.76 -4.85
N ARG A 60 1.29 1.30 -3.98
CA ARG A 60 0.19 2.14 -3.50
C ARG A 60 0.70 3.33 -2.69
N ASN A 61 1.67 3.14 -1.81
CA ASN A 61 2.26 4.24 -1.05
C ASN A 61 2.91 5.28 -1.97
N ILE A 62 3.61 4.86 -3.03
CA ILE A 62 4.14 5.76 -4.06
C ILE A 62 3.01 6.55 -4.75
N CYS A 63 1.91 5.89 -5.12
CA CYS A 63 0.75 6.57 -5.70
C CYS A 63 0.13 7.60 -4.75
N ILE A 64 0.03 7.29 -3.45
CA ILE A 64 -0.47 8.22 -2.43
C ILE A 64 0.42 9.47 -2.37
N LEU A 65 1.74 9.31 -2.43
CA LEU A 65 2.65 10.46 -2.40
C LEU A 65 2.64 11.26 -3.71
N GLY A 66 2.59 10.58 -4.85
CA GLY A 66 2.70 11.20 -6.17
C GLY A 66 1.41 11.81 -6.74
N SER A 67 0.23 11.47 -6.21
CA SER A 67 -1.04 11.88 -6.83
C SER A 67 -2.06 12.44 -5.85
N LYS A 68 -2.38 13.75 -5.99
CA LYS A 68 -3.47 14.42 -5.26
C LYS A 68 -4.83 13.71 -5.46
N LYS A 69 -5.07 13.14 -6.65
CA LYS A 69 -6.29 12.39 -6.96
C LYS A 69 -6.36 11.08 -6.19
N ALA A 70 -5.23 10.37 -6.08
CA ALA A 70 -5.14 9.17 -5.23
C ALA A 70 -5.39 9.53 -3.76
N GLN A 71 -4.85 10.66 -3.28
CA GLN A 71 -5.07 11.15 -1.92
C GLN A 71 -6.53 11.50 -1.62
N GLN A 72 -7.27 12.05 -2.59
CA GLN A 72 -8.66 12.48 -2.42
C GLN A 72 -9.64 11.30 -2.41
N LYS A 73 -9.44 10.30 -3.28
CA LYS A 73 -10.34 9.14 -3.41
C LYS A 73 -10.46 8.27 -2.14
N TYR A 74 -9.55 8.40 -1.18
CA TYR A 74 -9.55 7.63 0.07
C TYR A 74 -9.96 8.43 1.31
N LYS A 75 -10.28 9.73 1.17
CA LYS A 75 -10.74 10.56 2.31
C LYS A 75 -12.04 10.08 2.94
N ALA A 76 -12.81 9.20 2.28
CA ALA A 76 -13.94 8.50 2.87
C ALA A 76 -13.53 7.11 3.38
N GLY A 77 -12.84 7.11 4.53
CA GLY A 77 -12.97 6.04 5.53
C GLY A 77 -12.39 4.67 5.24
N GLY A 78 -11.13 4.54 4.77
CA GLY A 78 -10.25 3.37 5.04
C GLY A 78 -10.69 1.96 4.60
N GLU A 79 -11.92 1.82 4.12
CA GLU A 79 -12.62 0.58 3.86
C GLU A 79 -13.26 0.67 2.48
N ASN A 80 -12.49 1.08 1.48
CA ASN A 80 -12.93 0.80 0.12
C ASN A 80 -12.85 -0.72 -0.05
N ARG A 81 -13.95 -1.41 0.27
CA ARG A 81 -14.08 -2.88 0.28
C ARG A 81 -13.56 -3.47 -1.02
N TRP A 82 -13.81 -2.78 -2.13
CA TRP A 82 -13.32 -3.13 -3.45
C TRP A 82 -11.79 -3.04 -3.57
N LEU A 83 -11.17 -1.94 -3.13
CA LEU A 83 -9.71 -1.83 -3.18
C LEU A 83 -9.05 -2.85 -2.24
N ASN A 84 -9.57 -3.00 -1.02
CA ASN A 84 -9.05 -3.97 -0.08
C ASN A 84 -9.13 -5.39 -0.66
N PHE A 85 -10.21 -5.71 -1.36
CA PHE A 85 -10.33 -6.97 -2.09
C PHE A 85 -9.24 -7.13 -3.16
N LYS A 86 -8.99 -6.10 -3.99
CA LYS A 86 -7.97 -6.12 -5.04
C LYS A 86 -6.54 -6.22 -4.50
N LEU A 87 -6.22 -5.53 -3.41
CA LEU A 87 -4.88 -5.52 -2.81
C LEU A 87 -4.56 -6.78 -2.00
N CYS A 88 -5.58 -7.33 -1.32
CA CYS A 88 -5.42 -8.56 -0.55
C CYS A 88 -5.41 -9.81 -1.46
N ASN A 89 -6.10 -9.76 -2.60
CA ASN A 89 -6.27 -10.90 -3.50
C ASN A 89 -5.91 -10.52 -4.95
N PRO A 90 -4.64 -10.19 -5.24
CA PRO A 90 -4.24 -9.87 -6.60
C PRO A 90 -4.28 -11.12 -7.49
N ILE A 91 -4.78 -10.94 -8.71
CA ILE A 91 -4.68 -11.95 -9.77
C ILE A 91 -3.30 -11.81 -10.39
N LYS A 92 -2.50 -12.87 -10.33
CA LYS A 92 -1.19 -12.93 -10.98
C LYS A 92 -1.40 -13.38 -12.43
N VAL A 93 -0.91 -12.59 -13.36
CA VAL A 93 -0.84 -12.95 -14.78
C VAL A 93 0.62 -13.22 -15.15
N GLY A 94 0.87 -14.30 -15.89
CA GLY A 94 2.21 -14.73 -16.30
C GLY A 94 2.61 -14.21 -17.69
N SER A 95 1.66 -13.70 -18.47
CA SER A 95 1.91 -13.14 -19.80
C SER A 95 0.84 -12.14 -20.21
N ASP A 96 1.15 -11.32 -21.21
CA ASP A 96 0.20 -10.38 -21.80
C ASP A 96 -1.00 -11.09 -22.42
N PHE A 97 -0.82 -12.31 -22.95
CA PHE A 97 -1.91 -13.12 -23.48
C PHE A 97 -2.92 -13.52 -22.39
N GLU A 98 -2.44 -13.92 -21.22
CA GLU A 98 -3.32 -14.20 -20.07
C GLU A 98 -4.05 -12.95 -19.60
N LEU A 99 -3.37 -11.80 -19.58
CA LEU A 99 -3.99 -10.52 -19.26
C LEU A 99 -5.10 -10.17 -20.24
N CYS A 100 -4.86 -10.29 -21.55
CA CYS A 100 -5.88 -10.03 -22.58
C CYS A 100 -7.11 -10.92 -22.39
N ARG A 101 -6.93 -12.22 -22.10
CA ARG A 101 -8.05 -13.13 -21.83
C ARG A 101 -8.84 -12.75 -20.58
N LEU A 102 -8.17 -12.31 -19.51
CA LEU A 102 -8.81 -11.87 -18.27
C LEU A 102 -9.62 -10.57 -18.45
N ILE A 103 -9.18 -9.67 -19.33
CA ILE A 103 -9.90 -8.42 -19.61
C ILE A 103 -11.13 -8.68 -20.49
N ALA A 104 -11.08 -9.71 -21.34
CA ALA A 104 -12.17 -10.08 -22.23
C ALA A 104 -13.30 -10.89 -21.55
N SER A 105 -13.10 -11.35 -20.31
CA SER A 105 -14.08 -12.09 -19.50
C SER A 105 -14.93 -11.20 -18.61
#